data_AF-K9PT09-F1
#
_entry.id   AF-K9PT09-F1
#
_cell.length_a   1.000
_cell.length_b   1.000
_cell.length_c   1.000
_cell.angle_alpha   90.00
_cell.angle_beta   90.00
_cell.angle_gamma   90.00
#
_symmetry.space_group_name_H-M   'P 1'
#
loop_
_entity.id
_entity.type
_entity.pdbx_description
1 polymer ?
#
loop_
_entity_poly.entity_id
_entity_poly.type
_entity_poly.pdbx_seq_one_letter_code
_entity_poly.pdbx_strand_id
1 'polypeptide(L)' 'MGIGNVLNAQGKQKEALASHQKALQLNPNLATAYNGIGNALYDQNKIDDAVATYQKAIQLNPNYVAG' A
#
# COMPACT_ATOMS: atom_id res chain seq x y z
N MET A 1 -12.15 -4.25 -25.56
CA MET A 1 -10.80 -4.55 -25.02
C MET A 1 -10.60 -3.97 -23.61
N GLY A 2 -11.58 -4.08 -22.70
CA GLY A 2 -11.53 -3.37 -21.41
C GLY A 2 -11.38 -4.24 -20.16
N ILE A 3 -11.90 -5.48 -20.20
CA ILE A 3 -12.04 -6.29 -18.98
C ILE A 3 -10.74 -7.04 -18.63
N GLY A 4 -9.98 -7.51 -19.63
CA GLY A 4 -8.72 -8.21 -19.41
C GLY A 4 -7.65 -7.35 -18.72
N ASN A 5 -7.60 -6.05 -19.03
CA ASN A 5 -6.66 -5.12 -18.41
C ASN A 5 -7.04 -4.82 -16.95
N VAL A 6 -8.34 -4.68 -16.67
CA VAL A 6 -8.85 -4.43 -15.31
C VAL A 6 -8.63 -5.65 -14.40
N LEU A 7 -8.87 -6.86 -14.90
CA LEU A 7 -8.63 -8.09 -14.15
C LEU A 7 -7.12 -8.29 -13.85
N ASN A 8 -6.26 -8.00 -14.82
CA ASN A 8 -4.81 -8.02 -14.61
C ASN A 8 -4.34 -6.98 -13.59
N ALA A 9 -4.89 -5.76 -13.64
CA ALA A 9 -4.58 -4.73 -12.66
C ALA A 9 -5.01 -5.15 -11.25
N GLN A 10 -6.23 -5.68 -11.10
CA GLN A 10 -6.73 -6.17 -9.81
C GLN A 10 -5.92 -7.35 -9.26
N GLY A 11 -5.48 -8.28 -10.11
CA GLY A 11 -4.61 -9.39 -9.70
C GLY A 11 -3.26 -8.87 -9.16
N LYS A 12 -2.61 -7.99 -9.91
CA LYS A 12 -1.34 -7.36 -9.51
C LYS A 12 -1.47 -6.53 -8.24
N GLN A 13 -2.60 -5.85 -8.04
CA GLN A 13 -2.88 -5.08 -6.82
C GLN A 13 -2.89 -5.98 -5.58
N LYS A 14 -3.52 -7.16 -5.67
CA LYS A 14 -3.59 -8.13 -4.56
C LYS A 14 -2.21 -8.74 -4.27
N GLU A 15 -1.44 -9.07 -5.31
CA GLU A 15 -0.08 -9.57 -5.15
C GLU A 15 0.86 -8.53 -4.54
N ALA A 16 0.73 -7.26 -4.94
CA ALA A 16 1.47 -6.15 -4.34
C ALA A 16 1.14 -6.00 -2.84
N LEU A 17 -0.14 -6.03 -2.48
CA LEU A 17 -0.56 -5.97 -1.08
C LEU A 17 0.05 -7.10 -0.25
N ALA A 18 -0.01 -8.34 -0.75
CA ALA A 18 0.58 -9.50 -0.08
C ALA A 18 2.10 -9.36 0.08
N SER A 19 2.78 -8.79 -0.91
CA SER A 19 4.23 -8.55 -0.87
C SER A 19 4.60 -7.52 0.18
N HIS A 20 3.85 -6.41 0.28
CA HIS A 20 4.04 -5.42 1.32
C HIS A 20 3.73 -5.96 2.72
N GLN A 21 2.68 -6.78 2.86
CA GLN A 21 2.37 -7.43 4.14
C GLN A 21 3.48 -8.38 4.59
N LYS A 22 4.06 -9.15 3.66
CA LYS A 22 5.22 -10.01 3.95
C LYS A 22 6.44 -9.18 4.34
N ALA A 23 6.66 -8.05 3.67
CA ALA A 23 7.73 -7.11 4.03
C ALA A 23 7.54 -6.56 5.46
N LEU A 24 6.30 -6.28 5.87
CA LEU A 24 5.98 -5.88 7.25
C LEU A 24 6.14 -7.01 8.28
N GLN A 25 5.93 -8.27 7.90
CA GLN A 25 6.23 -9.41 8.77
C GLN A 25 7.74 -9.54 9.04
N LEU A 26 8.57 -9.23 8.04
CA LEU A 26 10.03 -9.26 8.18
C LEU A 26 10.56 -8.00 8.87
N ASN A 27 10.00 -6.84 8.56
CA ASN A 27 10.35 -5.56 9.14
C ASN A 27 9.08 -4.73 9.40
N PRO A 28 8.54 -4.73 10.63
CA PRO A 28 7.31 -4.01 10.96
C PRO A 28 7.44 -2.49 10.92
N ASN A 29 8.67 -1.96 10.80
CA ASN A 29 8.99 -0.54 10.75
C ASN A 29 9.29 -0.04 9.32
N LEU A 30 8.97 -0.84 8.30
CA LEU A 30 9.24 -0.48 6.91
C LEU A 30 8.19 0.51 6.37
N ALA A 31 8.48 1.81 6.50
CA ALA A 31 7.61 2.89 6.03
C ALA A 31 7.18 2.74 4.55
N THR A 32 8.08 2.30 3.68
CA THR A 32 7.80 2.08 2.25
C THR A 32 6.72 1.01 2.02
N ALA A 33 6.65 -0.01 2.87
CA ALA A 33 5.63 -1.04 2.77
C ALA A 33 4.26 -0.51 3.23
N TYR A 34 4.21 0.31 4.27
CA TYR A 34 2.97 1.02 4.64
C TYR A 34 2.50 1.94 3.52
N ASN A 35 3.38 2.70 2.87
CA ASN A 35 2.97 3.52 1.73
C ASN A 35 2.35 2.69 0.59
N GLY A 36 2.97 1.57 0.21
CA GLY A 36 2.44 0.67 -0.81
C GLY A 36 1.07 0.08 -0.47
N ILE A 37 0.85 -0.28 0.81
CA ILE A 37 -0.45 -0.72 1.31
C ILE A 37 -1.48 0.42 1.27
N GLY A 38 -1.08 1.63 1.65
CA GLY A 38 -1.93 2.82 1.58
C GLY A 38 -2.42 3.10 0.16
N ASN A 39 -1.53 3.02 -0.85
CA ASN A 39 -1.89 3.21 -2.26
C ASN A 39 -2.90 2.15 -2.71
N ALA A 40 -2.64 0.88 -2.36
CA ALA A 40 -3.53 -0.21 -2.73
C ALA A 40 -4.91 -0.14 -2.05
N LEU A 41 -4.99 0.42 -0.84
CA LEU A 41 -6.26 0.68 -0.14
C LEU A 41 -7.00 1.87 -0.75
N TYR A 42 -6.27 2.92 -1.12
CA TYR A 42 -6.82 4.07 -1.83
C TYR A 42 -7.46 3.65 -3.17
N ASP A 43 -6.76 2.83 -3.96
CA ASP A 43 -7.28 2.28 -5.22
C ASP A 43 -8.50 1.36 -5.04
N GLN A 44 -8.67 0.79 -3.84
CA GLN A 44 -9.86 0.02 -3.44
C GLN A 44 -10.97 0.89 -2.87
N ASN A 45 -10.83 2.22 -2.90
CA ASN A 45 -11.77 3.18 -2.32
C ASN A 45 -11.91 3.06 -0.79
N LYS A 46 -10.93 2.42 -0.11
CA LYS A 46 -10.86 2.28 1.35
C LYS A 46 -10.04 3.41 1.94
N ILE A 47 -10.62 4.61 1.88
CA ILE A 47 -9.90 5.85 2.18
C ILE A 47 -9.48 5.92 3.66
N ASP A 48 -10.35 5.53 4.59
CA ASP A 48 -10.03 5.57 6.02
C ASP A 48 -8.84 4.67 6.38
N ASP A 49 -8.83 3.43 5.87
CA ASP A 49 -7.73 2.49 6.06
C ASP A 49 -6.44 2.99 5.41
N ALA A 50 -6.54 3.61 4.22
CA ALA A 50 -5.39 4.17 3.53
C ALA A 50 -4.76 5.31 4.35
N VAL A 51 -5.57 6.23 4.89
CA VAL A 51 -5.10 7.33 5.73
C VAL A 51 -4.39 6.82 6.98
N ALA A 52 -4.99 5.87 7.71
CA ALA A 52 -4.38 5.27 8.89
C ALA A 52 -3.02 4.61 8.54
N THR A 53 -2.95 3.97 7.38
CA THR A 53 -1.74 3.32 6.89
C THR A 53 -0.65 4.34 6.54
N TYR A 54 -0.99 5.44 5.85
CA TYR A 54 -0.05 6.50 5.54
C TYR A 54 0.46 7.22 6.79
N GLN A 55 -0.41 7.48 7.76
CA GLN A 55 -0.01 8.07 9.03
C GLN A 55 1.05 7.20 9.73
N LYS A 56 0.88 5.87 9.69
CA LYS A 56 1.88 4.94 10.24
C LYS A 56 3.19 4.97 9.46
N ALA A 57 3.15 5.09 8.12
CA ALA A 57 4.34 5.28 7.30
C ALA A 57 5.12 6.55 7.70
N ILE A 58 4.41 7.66 7.91
CA ILE A 58 4.98 8.95 8.30
C ILE A 58 5.54 8.90 9.72
N GLN A 59 4.85 8.24 10.66
CA GLN A 59 5.36 8.05 12.03
C GLN A 59 6.67 7.25 12.05
N LEU A 60 6.81 6.26 11.17
CA LEU A 60 8.00 5.42 11.08
C LEU A 60 9.14 6.09 10.34
N ASN A 61 8.84 6.86 9.29
CA ASN A 61 9.81 7.66 8.56
C ASN A 61 9.23 9.04 8.24
N PRO A 62 9.52 10.06 9.06
CA PRO A 62 9.04 11.42 8.85
C PRO A 62 9.50 12.02 7.51
N ASN A 63 10.60 11.51 6.93
CA ASN A 63 11.11 11.97 5.65
C ASN A 63 10.22 11.55 4.46
N TYR A 64 9.18 10.75 4.67
CA TYR A 64 8.24 10.38 3.61
C TYR A 64 7.35 11.57 3.16
N VAL A 65 7.26 12.63 3.96
CA VAL A 65 6.48 13.85 3.65
C VAL A 65 7.29 14.89 2.87
N ALA A 66 8.60 14.71 2.75
CA ALA A 66 9.50 15.65 2.09
C ALA A 66 9.96 15.10 0.73
N GLY A 67 9.13 15.25 -0.30
CA GLY A 67 9.45 14.90 -1.68
C GLY A 67 8.33 15.25 -2.63
#